data_AF-A0A2D3W7T4-F1
#
_entry.id   AF-A0A2D3W7T4-F1
#
_cell.length_a   1.000
_cell.length_b   1.000
_cell.length_c   1.000
_cell.angle_alpha   90.00
_cell.angle_beta   90.00
_cell.angle_gamma   90.00
#
_symmetry.space_group_name_H-M   'P 1'
#
loop_
_entity.id
_entity.type
_entity.pdbx_description
1 polymer ?
#
loop_
_entity_poly.entity_id
_entity_poly.type
_entity_poly.pdbx_seq_one_letter_code
_entity_poly.pdbx_strand_id
1 'polypeptide(L)' 'ITEGIRPDTLFLYMGFGRQTPLLPKIDRKGSSASKLLPLKTAPVCGAMITNTGVRIVRA' A
#
# COMPACT_ATOMS: atom_id res chain seq x y z
N ILE A 1 12.49 -3.38 13.08
CA ILE A 1 13.01 -2.64 11.90
C ILE A 1 13.89 -3.62 11.16
N THR A 2 13.71 -3.77 9.85
CA THR A 2 14.46 -4.74 9.04
C THR A 2 15.66 -4.04 8.42
N GLU A 3 16.86 -4.58 8.63
CA GLU A 3 18.12 -3.95 8.19
C GLU A 3 18.23 -3.80 6.66
N GLY A 4 17.53 -4.65 5.90
CA GLY A 4 17.51 -4.59 4.43
C GLY A 4 16.61 -3.49 3.83
N ILE A 5 15.90 -2.71 4.64
CA ILE A 5 15.04 -1.63 4.17
C ILE A 5 15.77 -0.31 4.32
N ARG A 6 15.84 0.47 3.24
CA ARG A 6 16.45 1.81 3.25
C ARG A 6 15.77 2.68 4.34
N PRO A 7 16.50 3.44 5.17
CA PRO A 7 15.96 4.06 6.38
C PRO A 7 14.78 5.03 6.20
N ASP A 8 14.67 5.68 5.05
CA ASP A 8 13.63 6.66 4.69
C ASP A 8 12.48 6.04 3.87
N THR A 9 12.50 4.73 3.65
CA THR A 9 11.46 4.02 2.92
C THR A 9 10.72 3.04 3.82
N LEU A 10 9.55 2.61 3.35
CA LEU A 10 8.86 1.49 3.93
C LEU A 10 8.56 0.46 2.86
N PHE A 11 8.36 -0.77 3.30
CA PHE A 11 7.94 -1.87 2.46
C PHE A 11 6.61 -2.44 2.97
N LEU A 12 5.65 -2.61 2.07
CA LEU A 12 4.36 -3.24 2.36
C LEU A 12 4.05 -4.27 1.27
N TYR A 13 3.65 -5.47 1.68
CA TYR A 13 3.20 -6.50 0.75
C TYR A 13 1.86 -6.12 0.11
N MET A 14 1.80 -6.22 -1.22
CA MET A 14 0.55 -6.15 -1.98
C MET A 14 -0.30 -7.41 -1.70
N GLY A 15 -1.62 -7.24 -1.58
CA GLY A 15 -2.59 -8.35 -1.42
C GLY A 15 -3.40 -8.35 -0.13
N PHE A 16 -3.02 -7.54 0.87
CA PHE A 16 -3.74 -7.37 2.14
C PHE A 16 -4.75 -6.22 2.14
N GLY A 17 -5.49 -6.06 3.24
CA GLY A 17 -6.44 -4.98 3.47
C GLY A 17 -7.74 -5.08 2.67
N ARG A 18 -8.16 -6.32 2.34
CA ARG A 18 -9.39 -6.58 1.60
C ARG A 18 -10.61 -6.19 2.45
N GLN A 19 -11.66 -5.68 1.81
CA GLN A 19 -12.96 -5.45 2.43
C GLN A 19 -13.96 -6.38 1.74
N THR A 20 -14.17 -7.55 2.34
CA THR A 20 -14.97 -8.64 1.80
C THR A 20 -15.62 -9.44 2.94
N PRO A 21 -16.79 -8.98 3.44
CA PRO A 21 -17.46 -9.62 4.60
C PRO A 21 -17.79 -11.10 4.40
N LEU A 22 -17.96 -11.53 3.14
CA LEU A 22 -18.28 -12.93 2.77
C LEU A 22 -17.08 -13.88 2.88
N LEU A 23 -15.85 -13.36 3.01
CA LEU A 23 -14.62 -14.14 3.17
C LEU A 23 -13.95 -13.78 4.51
N PRO A 24 -14.51 -14.22 5.65
CA PRO A 24 -14.15 -13.72 6.98
C PRO A 24 -12.69 -13.95 7.36
N LYS A 25 -12.04 -14.97 6.78
CA LYS A 25 -10.60 -15.26 7.02
C LYS A 25 -9.68 -14.15 6.52
N ILE A 26 -10.05 -13.46 5.45
CA ILE A 26 -9.21 -12.44 4.79
C ILE A 26 -9.78 -11.03 4.92
N ASP A 27 -11.00 -10.89 5.43
CA ASP A 27 -11.66 -9.60 5.61
C ASP A 27 -10.88 -8.73 6.61
N ARG A 28 -10.57 -7.50 6.19
CA ARG A 28 -9.90 -6.45 6.97
C ARG A 28 -8.58 -6.88 7.61
N LYS A 29 -7.88 -7.87 7.03
CA LYS A 29 -6.56 -8.32 7.50
C LYS A 29 -5.44 -7.53 6.84
N GLY A 30 -4.58 -6.91 7.67
CA GLY A 30 -3.45 -6.09 7.21
C GLY A 30 -3.87 -4.77 6.56
N SER A 31 -2.93 -4.13 5.87
CA SER A 31 -3.13 -2.83 5.21
C SER A 31 -3.18 -2.97 3.69
N SER A 32 -3.97 -2.14 3.03
CA SER A 32 -4.04 -2.11 1.57
C SER A 32 -3.05 -1.10 1.00
N ALA A 33 -2.00 -1.56 0.32
CA ALA A 33 -1.05 -0.67 -0.34
C ALA A 33 -1.70 0.18 -1.44
N SER A 34 -2.63 -0.39 -2.23
CA SER A 34 -3.31 0.34 -3.32
C SER A 34 -4.09 1.55 -2.81
N LYS A 35 -4.64 1.51 -1.59
CA LYS A 35 -5.34 2.65 -0.98
C LYS A 35 -4.41 3.79 -0.57
N LEU A 36 -3.11 3.54 -0.46
CA LEU A 36 -2.11 4.56 -0.15
C LEU A 36 -1.63 5.29 -1.40
N LEU A 37 -1.75 4.66 -2.58
CA LEU A 37 -1.25 5.19 -3.84
C LEU A 37 -2.14 6.33 -4.38
N PRO A 38 -1.56 7.33 -5.06
CA PRO A 38 -2.33 8.40 -5.67
C PRO A 38 -3.09 7.91 -6.91
N LEU A 39 -4.30 8.41 -7.11
CA LEU A 39 -5.06 8.26 -8.36
C LEU A 39 -4.49 9.20 -9.43
N LYS A 40 -3.26 8.93 -9.87
CA LYS A 40 -2.56 9.71 -10.91
C LYS A 40 -1.94 8.79 -11.95
N THR A 41 -1.90 9.27 -13.18
CA THR A 41 -1.28 8.59 -14.32
C THR A 41 -0.13 9.41 -14.88
N ALA A 42 0.87 8.73 -15.44
CA ALA A 42 1.98 9.36 -16.14
C ALA A 42 1.47 9.99 -17.46
N PRO A 43 1.81 11.25 -17.76
CA PRO A 43 1.23 11.99 -18.88
C PRO A 43 1.64 11.47 -20.26
N VAL A 44 2.79 10.79 -20.36
CA VAL A 44 3.34 10.32 -21.65
C VAL A 44 2.87 8.91 -22.00
N CYS A 45 2.85 7.99 -21.03
CA CYS A 45 2.58 6.57 -21.27
C CYS A 45 1.28 6.05 -20.64
N GLY A 46 0.54 6.89 -19.91
CA GLY A 46 -0.72 6.50 -19.26
C GLY A 46 -0.57 5.53 -18.08
N ALA A 47 0.65 5.15 -17.69
CA ALA A 47 0.88 4.22 -16.59
C ALA A 47 0.43 4.83 -15.25
N MET A 48 -0.18 4.02 -14.38
CA MET A 48 -0.52 4.45 -13.02
C MET A 48 0.74 4.66 -12.18
N ILE A 49 0.76 5.70 -11.36
CA ILE A 49 1.86 5.98 -10.44
C ILE A 49 1.76 5.01 -9.25
N THR A 50 2.83 4.25 -9.01
CA THR A 50 2.89 3.20 -7.97
C THR A 50 3.86 3.50 -6.83
N ASN A 51 4.28 4.77 -6.69
CA ASN A 51 5.09 5.25 -5.58
C ASN A 51 4.41 6.45 -4.90
N THR A 52 4.67 6.62 -3.60
CA THR A 52 4.15 7.75 -2.84
C THR A 52 4.90 7.92 -1.52
N GLY A 53 4.99 9.17 -1.07
CA GLY A 53 5.33 9.46 0.32
C GLY A 53 4.16 9.12 1.25
N VAL A 54 4.46 8.71 2.46
CA VAL A 54 3.47 8.33 3.49
C VAL A 54 3.91 8.84 4.84
N ARG A 55 2.94 9.04 5.74
CA ARG A 55 3.19 9.38 7.14
C ARG A 55 2.65 8.27 8.02
N ILE A 56 3.52 7.71 8.87
CA ILE A 56 3.14 6.68 9.83
C ILE A 56 2.69 7.36 11.12
N VAL A 57 1.52 6.96 11.61
CA VAL A 57 1.03 7.35 12.95
C VAL A 57 0.83 6.09 13.77
N ARG A 58 0.99 6.21 15.09
CA ARG A 58 0.65 5.12 16.00
C ARG A 58 -0.87 4.89 15.96
N ALA A 59 -1.28 3.62 15.86
CA ALA A 59 -2.69 3.22 15.90
C ALA A 59 -3.28 3.36 17.31
#